data_AF-A0A350WN45-F1
#
_entry.id   AF-A0A350WN45-F1
#
_cell.length_a   1.000
_cell.length_b   1.000
_cell.length_c   1.000
_cell.angle_alpha   90.00
_cell.angle_beta   90.00
_cell.angle_gamma   90.00
#
_symmetry.space_group_name_H-M   'P 1'
#
loop_
_entity.id
_entity.type
_entity.pdbx_description
1 polymer ?
#
loop_
_entity_poly.entity_id
_entity_poly.type
_entity_poly.pdbx_seq_one_letter_code
_entity_poly.pdbx_strand_id
1 'polypeptide(L)'
;MENVSTKKFLQVWLWALTVVSLLAILQTIQRTAELEIALLRSKWIGLVGVFALSAALAAWLSFSSLLNRIADWLDKLATQSLNPFRITVYVSLILFGFLSVWFTRLYVFGSTLPQVMPIFWVFLWASLAQVVGLKALRKFDWYAAFAVVLLAQGFIYQTYGIFAITSANPFSMGYSEAGRHYYASIFFAEKLYGMELPLPFLHPSRYLLLSVPFLADGLPLWFHRFWQAFLWFGLTLGASLSLSRFSRTRGWTFILFALWAFLFFFQGAVYYHLHVMVILVLAGVSVKRPGQSLIFILLASIWAGISRVNWFPVPAMLAIAIYILETPVNDRGWKYWLTPFIWGVSGLVAALVSQFVYIQISGNTDVSAFGSSFTSDLIWSRLLPNETFPMGILPGILLVSVPLFFALYQMLRGKMSALHPLRWLALIAMLVVLFVGGAIVSTKIGGGGDLHNMDAYLVMLSVLAAAFWSGRVSAESEAKPMWGKVGWGAVAAGLLIPLGFAIRHIGFYPSFDRSIAEKDIQLLQESLETGGEILFITERQLITFDVINGITLVPEYEQS
;
A
#
# COMPACT_ATOMS: atom_id res chain seq x y z
N MET A 1 8.83 18.73 11.85
CA MET A 1 7.87 18.40 12.92
C MET A 1 7.92 19.45 14.03
N GLU A 2 6.81 19.70 14.73
CA GLU A 2 6.80 20.54 15.95
C GLU A 2 7.53 19.87 17.13
N ASN A 3 7.88 20.64 18.16
CA ASN A 3 8.39 20.06 19.40
C ASN A 3 7.21 19.47 20.18
N VAL A 4 7.28 18.19 20.55
CA VAL A 4 6.18 17.47 21.18
C VAL A 4 6.51 17.17 22.63
N SER A 5 5.80 17.81 23.56
CA SER A 5 5.87 17.47 24.98
C SER A 5 5.15 16.16 25.28
N THR A 6 5.47 15.53 26.42
CA THR A 6 4.80 14.31 26.91
C THR A 6 3.29 14.50 27.01
N LYS A 7 2.84 15.63 27.57
CA LYS A 7 1.42 15.99 27.60
C LYS A 7 0.80 16.01 26.20
N LYS A 8 1.45 16.67 25.24
CA LYS A 8 0.92 16.78 23.86
C LYS A 8 0.86 15.42 23.17
N PHE A 9 1.89 14.58 23.39
CA PHE A 9 1.90 13.20 22.92
C PHE A 9 0.69 12.42 23.44
N LEU A 10 0.50 12.41 24.77
CA LEU A 10 -0.62 11.71 25.41
C LEU A 10 -1.97 12.27 24.98
N GLN A 11 -2.10 13.59 24.82
CA GLN A 11 -3.34 14.21 24.37
C GLN A 11 -3.74 13.72 22.97
N VAL A 12 -2.79 13.64 22.03
CA VAL A 12 -3.06 13.10 20.68
C VAL A 12 -3.38 11.60 20.73
N TRP A 13 -2.68 10.83 21.56
CA TRP A 13 -2.98 9.41 21.76
C TRP A 13 -4.38 9.19 22.35
N LEU A 14 -4.81 10.00 23.33
CA LEU A 14 -6.16 9.95 23.91
C LEU A 14 -7.24 10.32 22.89
N TRP A 15 -6.98 11.28 22.00
CA TRP A 15 -7.90 11.59 20.90
C TRP A 15 -8.00 10.44 19.89
N ALA A 16 -6.89 9.82 19.52
CA ALA A 16 -6.90 8.62 18.69
C ALA A 16 -7.70 7.49 19.35
N LEU A 17 -7.48 7.27 20.66
CA LEU A 17 -8.24 6.29 21.44
C LEU A 17 -9.74 6.60 21.46
N THR A 18 -10.12 7.86 21.63
CA THR A 18 -11.52 8.30 21.61
C THR A 18 -12.18 7.97 20.27
N VAL A 19 -11.54 8.35 19.16
CA VAL A 19 -12.06 8.09 17.81
C VAL A 19 -12.16 6.58 17.53
N VAL A 20 -11.10 5.83 17.81
CA VAL A 20 -11.07 4.37 17.58
C VAL A 20 -12.10 3.66 18.46
N SER A 21 -12.29 4.08 19.72
CA SER A 21 -13.35 3.53 20.58
C SER A 21 -14.75 3.78 20.02
N LEU A 22 -15.05 5.00 19.53
CA LEU A 22 -16.34 5.30 18.91
C LEU A 22 -16.59 4.47 17.65
N LEU A 23 -15.57 4.32 16.79
CA LEU A 23 -15.67 3.49 15.60
C LEU A 23 -15.78 1.99 15.93
N ALA A 24 -15.12 1.53 17.00
CA ALA A 24 -15.24 0.16 17.50
C ALA A 24 -16.66 -0.14 18.00
N ILE A 25 -17.36 0.83 18.60
CA ILE A 25 -18.79 0.70 18.95
C ILE A 25 -19.61 0.47 17.68
N LEU A 26 -19.44 1.32 16.66
CA LEU A 26 -20.20 1.21 15.41
C LEU A 26 -19.97 -0.15 14.73
N GLN A 27 -18.71 -0.59 14.63
CA GLN A 27 -18.37 -1.89 14.03
C GLN A 27 -18.90 -3.06 14.86
N THR A 28 -18.93 -2.94 16.18
CA THR A 28 -19.51 -3.95 17.07
C THR A 28 -21.02 -4.05 16.88
N ILE A 29 -21.72 -2.91 16.81
CA ILE A 29 -23.17 -2.86 16.56
C ILE A 29 -23.49 -3.48 15.19
N GLN A 30 -22.75 -3.08 14.15
CA GLN A 30 -22.89 -3.64 12.81
C GLN A 30 -22.71 -5.17 12.83
N ARG A 31 -21.67 -5.67 13.49
CA ARG A 31 -21.42 -7.10 13.61
C ARG A 31 -22.56 -7.84 14.33
N THR A 32 -23.13 -7.26 15.38
CA THR A 32 -24.27 -7.89 16.06
C THR A 32 -25.51 -7.93 15.17
N ALA A 33 -25.71 -6.92 14.31
CA ALA A 33 -26.79 -6.93 13.34
C ALA A 33 -26.57 -8.00 12.25
N GLU A 34 -25.36 -8.14 11.71
CA GLU A 34 -24.97 -9.17 10.75
C GLU A 34 -25.14 -10.60 11.28
N LEU A 35 -24.95 -10.78 12.59
CA LEU A 35 -25.11 -12.07 13.27
C LEU A 35 -26.51 -12.28 13.86
N GLU A 36 -27.45 -11.35 13.62
CA GLU A 36 -28.81 -11.38 14.17
C GLU A 36 -28.87 -11.49 15.71
N ILE A 37 -27.86 -10.93 16.40
CA ILE A 37 -27.75 -10.95 17.85
C ILE A 37 -28.48 -9.73 18.44
N ALA A 38 -29.43 -9.98 19.36
CA ALA A 38 -30.08 -8.92 20.14
C ALA A 38 -29.09 -8.25 21.12
N LEU A 39 -28.46 -7.15 20.69
CA LEU A 39 -27.36 -6.46 21.38
C LEU A 39 -27.63 -6.26 22.89
N LEU A 40 -28.77 -5.67 23.25
CA LEU A 40 -29.14 -5.31 24.63
C LEU A 40 -29.30 -6.51 25.57
N ARG A 41 -29.47 -7.72 25.03
CA ARG A 41 -29.63 -8.97 25.80
C ARG A 41 -28.39 -9.87 25.73
N SER A 42 -27.32 -9.39 25.10
CA SER A 42 -26.12 -10.18 24.84
C SER A 42 -24.91 -9.64 25.62
N LYS A 43 -23.87 -10.46 25.77
CA LYS A 43 -22.60 -10.05 26.40
C LYS A 43 -21.89 -8.92 25.63
N TRP A 44 -22.26 -8.70 24.37
CA TRP A 44 -21.71 -7.65 23.51
C TRP A 44 -22.02 -6.23 24.01
N ILE A 45 -23.12 -6.05 24.77
CA ILE A 45 -23.41 -4.75 25.39
C ILE A 45 -22.33 -4.35 26.40
N GLY A 46 -21.72 -5.33 27.08
CA GLY A 46 -20.59 -5.09 27.98
C GLY A 46 -19.38 -4.56 27.22
N LEU A 47 -19.08 -5.15 26.05
CA LEU A 47 -17.97 -4.70 25.20
C LEU A 47 -18.21 -3.29 24.63
N VAL A 48 -19.43 -3.01 24.16
CA VAL A 48 -19.83 -1.65 23.75
C VAL A 48 -19.69 -0.67 24.91
N GLY A 49 -20.10 -1.06 26.12
CA GLY A 49 -19.93 -0.27 27.34
C GLY A 49 -18.45 0.03 27.66
N VAL A 50 -17.56 -0.94 27.49
CA VAL A 50 -16.10 -0.74 27.65
C VAL A 50 -15.57 0.28 26.64
N PHE A 51 -15.96 0.17 25.37
CA PHE A 51 -15.54 1.16 24.37
C PHE A 51 -16.12 2.55 24.64
N ALA A 52 -17.39 2.65 25.05
CA ALA A 52 -18.03 3.92 25.38
C ALA A 52 -17.35 4.59 26.59
N LEU A 53 -17.07 3.82 27.63
CA LEU A 53 -16.34 4.30 28.81
C LEU A 53 -14.91 4.73 28.43
N SER A 54 -14.20 3.94 27.62
CA SER A 54 -12.88 4.29 27.09
C SER A 54 -12.90 5.61 26.32
N ALA A 55 -13.90 5.82 25.46
CA ALA A 55 -14.05 7.07 24.71
C ALA A 55 -14.31 8.27 25.63
N ALA A 56 -15.26 8.15 26.56
CA ALA A 56 -15.62 9.21 27.49
C ALA A 56 -14.45 9.60 28.41
N LEU A 57 -13.78 8.60 29.00
CA LEU A 57 -12.62 8.82 29.87
C LEU A 57 -11.45 9.41 29.11
N ALA A 58 -11.17 8.94 27.88
CA ALA A 58 -10.09 9.48 27.08
C ALA A 58 -10.32 10.94 26.68
N ALA A 59 -11.53 11.28 26.24
CA ALA A 59 -11.93 12.64 25.92
C ALA A 59 -11.83 13.56 27.15
N TRP A 60 -12.39 13.15 28.30
CA TRP A 60 -12.31 13.90 29.55
C TRP A 60 -10.87 14.10 30.01
N LEU A 61 -10.07 13.03 30.03
CA LEU A 61 -8.67 13.08 30.48
C LEU A 61 -7.83 14.00 29.59
N SER A 62 -8.14 14.11 28.29
CA SER A 62 -7.42 14.96 27.34
C SER A 62 -7.45 16.46 27.70
N PHE A 63 -8.45 16.88 28.49
CA PHE A 63 -8.62 18.26 28.98
C PHE A 63 -8.38 18.41 30.49
N SER A 64 -8.30 17.31 31.22
CA SER A 64 -8.16 17.31 32.68
C SER A 64 -6.76 17.74 33.12
N SER A 65 -6.67 18.41 34.28
CA SER A 65 -5.40 18.70 34.95
C SER A 65 -4.66 17.43 35.40
N LEU A 66 -5.38 16.30 35.54
CA LEU A 66 -4.81 15.00 35.83
C LEU A 66 -3.82 14.55 34.76
N LEU A 67 -4.03 14.92 33.49
CA LEU A 67 -3.11 14.59 32.40
C LEU A 67 -1.72 15.20 32.62
N ASN A 68 -1.63 16.40 33.22
CA ASN A 68 -0.34 16.99 33.56
C ASN A 68 0.40 16.11 34.58
N ARG A 69 -0.31 15.65 35.62
CA ARG A 69 0.29 14.77 36.65
C ARG A 69 0.74 13.44 36.06
N ILE A 70 -0.04 12.85 35.15
CA ILE A 70 0.33 11.61 34.45
C ILE A 70 1.57 11.83 33.57
N ALA A 71 1.62 12.94 32.82
CA ALA A 71 2.77 13.28 31.98
C ALA A 71 4.05 13.44 32.83
N ASP A 72 3.97 14.18 33.92
CA ASP A 72 5.10 14.38 34.84
C ASP A 72 5.57 13.06 35.47
N TRP A 73 4.62 12.19 35.85
CA TRP A 73 4.92 10.87 36.39
C TRP A 73 5.61 9.96 35.37
N LEU A 74 5.12 9.94 34.12
CA LEU A 74 5.71 9.18 33.03
C LEU A 74 7.13 9.67 32.69
N ASP A 75 7.35 10.98 32.70
CA ASP A 75 8.70 11.54 32.48
C ASP A 75 9.64 11.20 33.64
N LYS A 76 9.16 11.26 34.89
CA LYS A 76 9.94 10.80 36.06
C LYS A 76 10.32 9.33 35.93
N LEU A 77 9.38 8.45 35.57
CA LEU A 77 9.66 7.03 35.36
C LEU A 77 10.75 6.81 34.30
N ALA A 78 10.67 7.52 33.18
CA ALA A 78 11.61 7.40 32.07
C ALA A 78 13.04 7.89 32.40
N THR A 79 13.20 8.70 33.46
CA THR A 79 14.52 9.23 33.89
C THR A 79 15.20 8.39 34.97
N GLN A 80 14.54 7.36 35.50
CA GLN A 80 15.10 6.52 36.55
C GLN A 80 16.27 5.67 36.04
N SER A 81 17.24 5.38 36.91
CA SER A 81 18.38 4.52 36.57
C SER A 81 17.94 3.09 36.21
N LEU A 82 18.60 2.52 35.20
CA LEU A 82 18.34 1.13 34.80
C LEU A 82 19.02 0.18 35.78
N ASN A 83 18.27 -0.79 36.28
CA ASN A 83 18.78 -1.95 37.00
C ASN A 83 18.22 -3.23 36.33
N PRO A 84 18.79 -4.42 36.59
CA PRO A 84 18.35 -5.64 35.91
C PRO A 84 16.84 -5.89 36.01
N PHE A 85 16.25 -5.64 37.18
CA PHE A 85 14.80 -5.77 37.39
C PHE A 85 13.98 -4.84 36.47
N ARG A 86 14.31 -3.55 36.42
CA ARG A 86 13.62 -2.57 35.55
C ARG A 86 13.81 -2.90 34.07
N ILE A 87 14.99 -3.36 33.67
CA ILE A 87 15.25 -3.81 32.30
C ILE A 87 14.30 -4.96 31.97
N THR A 88 14.20 -5.97 32.83
CA THR A 88 13.25 -7.09 32.65
C THR A 88 11.82 -6.58 32.53
N VAL A 89 11.36 -5.70 33.44
CA VAL A 89 10.00 -5.14 33.38
C VAL A 89 9.75 -4.40 32.06
N TYR A 90 10.67 -3.55 31.61
CA TYR A 90 10.49 -2.79 30.37
C TYR A 90 10.54 -3.67 29.12
N VAL A 91 11.40 -4.71 29.10
CA VAL A 91 11.40 -5.71 28.03
C VAL A 91 10.11 -6.52 28.05
N SER A 92 9.63 -6.93 29.23
CA SER A 92 8.35 -7.63 29.38
C SER A 92 7.18 -6.78 28.92
N LEU A 93 7.16 -5.46 29.17
CA LEU A 93 6.13 -4.56 28.64
C LEU A 93 6.15 -4.51 27.10
N ILE A 94 7.34 -4.49 26.50
CA ILE A 94 7.48 -4.51 25.05
C ILE A 94 6.94 -5.83 24.46
N LEU A 95 7.39 -6.96 25.00
CA LEU A 95 6.98 -8.29 24.55
C LEU A 95 5.50 -8.56 24.79
N PHE A 96 4.99 -8.22 25.98
CA PHE A 96 3.58 -8.36 26.32
C PHE A 96 2.70 -7.51 25.39
N GLY A 97 3.08 -6.25 25.16
CA GLY A 97 2.36 -5.38 24.23
C GLY A 97 2.31 -5.98 22.83
N PHE A 98 3.44 -6.45 22.28
CA PHE A 98 3.47 -7.10 20.98
C PHE A 98 2.58 -8.36 20.92
N LEU A 99 2.73 -9.27 21.88
CA LEU A 99 2.00 -10.55 21.91
C LEU A 99 0.50 -10.37 22.17
N SER A 100 0.11 -9.35 22.95
CA SER A 100 -1.30 -9.09 23.27
C SER A 100 -2.15 -8.77 22.03
N VAL A 101 -1.58 -8.08 21.04
CA VAL A 101 -2.28 -7.77 19.78
C VAL A 101 -2.52 -9.06 18.99
N TRP A 102 -1.49 -9.89 18.82
CA TRP A 102 -1.61 -11.19 18.15
C TRP A 102 -2.59 -12.10 18.86
N PHE A 103 -2.44 -12.27 20.17
CA PHE A 103 -3.30 -13.13 20.97
C PHE A 103 -4.77 -12.70 20.88
N THR A 104 -5.03 -11.41 21.05
CA THR A 104 -6.40 -10.88 21.00
C THR A 104 -6.99 -11.04 19.61
N ARG A 105 -6.23 -10.75 18.55
CA ARG A 105 -6.71 -10.91 17.17
C ARG A 105 -7.01 -12.37 16.82
N LEU A 106 -6.13 -13.30 17.18
CA LEU A 106 -6.25 -14.70 16.77
C LEU A 106 -7.27 -15.47 17.62
N TYR A 107 -7.27 -15.27 18.94
CA TYR A 107 -7.99 -16.13 19.87
C TYR A 107 -9.20 -15.47 20.54
N VAL A 108 -9.27 -14.14 20.59
CA VAL A 108 -10.38 -13.43 21.26
C VAL A 108 -11.36 -12.83 20.24
N PHE A 109 -10.85 -12.06 19.29
CA PHE A 109 -11.63 -11.34 18.27
C PHE A 109 -11.72 -12.06 16.92
N GLY A 110 -10.93 -13.11 16.70
CA GLY A 110 -10.74 -13.72 15.38
C GLY A 110 -12.04 -14.04 14.64
N SER A 111 -12.91 -14.87 15.24
CA SER A 111 -14.21 -15.22 14.67
C SER A 111 -15.37 -14.34 15.14
N THR A 112 -15.21 -13.73 16.32
CA THR A 112 -16.27 -12.96 16.98
C THR A 112 -16.36 -11.56 16.39
N LEU A 113 -15.27 -10.79 16.48
CA LEU A 113 -15.21 -9.37 16.15
C LEU A 113 -14.01 -9.07 15.21
N PRO A 114 -14.04 -9.59 13.96
CA PRO A 114 -12.93 -9.52 13.02
C PRO A 114 -12.70 -8.12 12.43
N GLN A 115 -13.52 -7.14 12.78
CA GLN A 115 -13.41 -5.78 12.26
C GLN A 115 -12.13 -5.08 12.75
N VAL A 116 -11.70 -4.06 12.01
CA VAL A 116 -10.39 -3.41 12.23
C VAL A 116 -10.35 -2.57 13.51
N MET A 117 -11.39 -1.80 13.82
CA MET A 117 -11.35 -0.82 14.92
C MET A 117 -11.25 -1.47 16.30
N PRO A 118 -11.91 -2.60 16.59
CA PRO A 118 -11.73 -3.33 17.84
C PRO A 118 -10.29 -3.80 18.06
N ILE A 119 -9.64 -4.41 17.07
CA ILE A 119 -8.23 -4.79 17.22
C ILE A 119 -7.30 -3.57 17.25
N PHE A 120 -7.66 -2.50 16.56
CA PHE A 120 -6.90 -1.27 16.59
C PHE A 120 -6.97 -0.57 17.97
N TRP A 121 -8.12 -0.68 18.66
CA TRP A 121 -8.27 -0.23 20.04
C TRP A 121 -7.31 -0.98 20.98
N VAL A 122 -7.20 -2.30 20.84
CA VAL A 122 -6.23 -3.12 21.60
C VAL A 122 -4.81 -2.68 21.30
N PHE A 123 -4.49 -2.46 20.02
CA PHE A 123 -3.18 -1.97 19.60
C PHE A 123 -2.83 -0.63 20.26
N LEU A 124 -3.75 0.33 20.38
CA LEU A 124 -3.44 1.63 21.00
C LEU A 124 -2.99 1.50 22.46
N TRP A 125 -3.64 0.64 23.24
CA TRP A 125 -3.23 0.34 24.62
C TRP A 125 -1.91 -0.44 24.67
N ALA A 126 -1.81 -1.50 23.87
CA ALA A 126 -0.61 -2.32 23.79
C ALA A 126 0.62 -1.52 23.36
N SER A 127 0.47 -0.62 22.39
CA SER A 127 1.54 0.25 21.91
C SER A 127 1.96 1.28 22.95
N LEU A 128 1.05 1.83 23.77
CA LEU A 128 1.43 2.72 24.86
C LEU A 128 2.35 2.02 25.87
N ALA A 129 2.05 0.77 26.24
CA ALA A 129 2.91 -0.03 27.11
C ALA A 129 4.30 -0.26 26.49
N GLN A 130 4.35 -0.60 25.20
CA GLN A 130 5.61 -0.77 24.47
C GLN A 130 6.42 0.54 24.41
N VAL A 131 5.77 1.68 24.21
CA VAL A 131 6.41 2.99 24.18
C VAL A 131 7.04 3.35 25.52
N VAL A 132 6.35 3.09 26.63
CA VAL A 132 6.91 3.31 27.98
C VAL A 132 8.19 2.48 28.15
N GLY A 133 8.15 1.19 27.83
CA GLY A 133 9.33 0.32 27.91
C GLY A 133 10.47 0.78 27.01
N LEU A 134 10.18 1.09 25.75
CA LEU A 134 11.19 1.51 24.77
C LEU A 134 11.82 2.85 25.14
N LYS A 135 11.01 3.82 25.58
CA LYS A 135 11.51 5.12 26.05
C LYS A 135 12.44 4.95 27.24
N ALA A 136 12.06 4.15 28.24
CA ALA A 136 12.88 3.97 29.43
C ALA A 136 14.21 3.27 29.12
N LEU A 137 14.23 2.33 28.17
CA LEU A 137 15.44 1.60 27.78
C LEU A 137 16.37 2.38 26.84
N ARG A 138 15.82 3.13 25.89
CA ARG A 138 16.60 3.78 24.80
C ARG A 138 16.61 5.31 24.86
N LYS A 139 15.95 5.91 25.86
CA LYS A 139 15.83 7.37 26.06
C LYS A 139 15.27 8.11 24.84
N PHE A 140 14.45 7.46 24.03
CA PHE A 140 13.76 8.12 22.92
C PHE A 140 12.75 9.17 23.42
N ASP A 141 12.45 10.13 22.55
CA ASP A 141 11.24 10.93 22.74
C ASP A 141 10.00 10.06 22.61
N TRP A 142 8.92 10.43 23.30
CA TRP A 142 7.66 9.66 23.30
C TRP A 142 7.11 9.43 21.89
N TYR A 143 7.08 10.49 21.07
CA TYR A 143 6.60 10.42 19.69
C TYR A 143 7.50 9.54 18.80
N ALA A 144 8.82 9.57 19.03
CA ALA A 144 9.79 8.77 18.28
C ALA A 144 9.67 7.29 18.64
N ALA A 145 9.57 6.96 19.94
CA ALA A 145 9.32 5.60 20.41
C ALA A 145 7.99 5.06 19.86
N PHE A 146 6.93 5.88 19.84
CA PHE A 146 5.65 5.49 19.25
C PHE A 146 5.74 5.23 17.75
N ALA A 147 6.43 6.10 17.00
CA ALA A 147 6.67 5.88 15.57
C ALA A 147 7.46 4.58 15.31
N VAL A 148 8.49 4.28 16.10
CA VAL A 148 9.25 3.03 16.00
C VAL A 148 8.35 1.82 16.25
N VAL A 149 7.62 1.80 17.37
CA VAL A 149 6.71 0.70 17.75
C VAL A 149 5.66 0.45 16.67
N LEU A 150 5.05 1.53 16.17
CA LEU A 150 4.00 1.47 15.16
C LEU A 150 4.53 0.98 13.81
N LEU A 151 5.60 1.59 13.30
CA LEU A 151 6.12 1.26 11.97
C LEU A 151 6.75 -0.12 11.94
N ALA A 152 7.45 -0.53 13.01
CA ALA A 152 8.01 -1.87 13.09
C ALA A 152 6.91 -2.94 13.13
N GLN A 153 5.87 -2.76 13.96
CA GLN A 153 4.75 -3.72 14.00
C GLN A 153 3.91 -3.70 12.72
N GLY A 154 3.60 -2.54 12.18
CA GLY A 154 2.91 -2.42 10.89
C GLY A 154 3.67 -3.15 9.79
N PHE A 155 5.00 -3.00 9.74
CA PHE A 155 5.85 -3.72 8.79
C PHE A 155 5.78 -5.24 9.00
N ILE A 156 5.83 -5.72 10.25
CA ILE A 156 5.69 -7.15 10.56
C ILE A 156 4.31 -7.67 10.14
N TYR A 157 3.23 -6.97 10.47
CA TYR A 157 1.86 -7.39 10.12
C TYR A 157 1.65 -7.42 8.61
N GLN A 158 2.13 -6.40 7.90
CA GLN A 158 2.04 -6.35 6.45
C GLN A 158 2.88 -7.46 5.79
N THR A 159 4.11 -7.68 6.28
CA THR A 159 4.99 -8.74 5.76
C THR A 159 4.37 -10.11 5.98
N TYR A 160 3.83 -10.36 7.18
CA TYR A 160 3.10 -11.60 7.48
C TYR A 160 1.97 -11.84 6.48
N GLY A 161 1.14 -10.82 6.23
CA GLY A 161 0.04 -10.90 5.27
C GLY A 161 0.48 -11.16 3.83
N ILE A 162 1.58 -10.54 3.38
CA ILE A 162 2.11 -10.74 2.03
C ILE A 162 2.55 -12.19 1.82
N PHE A 163 3.24 -12.78 2.80
CA PHE A 163 3.77 -14.15 2.68
C PHE A 163 2.74 -15.23 3.05
N ALA A 164 1.59 -14.87 3.62
CA ALA A 164 0.50 -15.81 3.94
C ALA A 164 -0.06 -16.57 2.73
N ILE A 165 0.12 -16.05 1.51
CA ILE A 165 -0.30 -16.74 0.28
C ILE A 165 0.62 -17.92 -0.09
N THR A 166 1.78 -18.07 0.56
CA THR A 166 2.74 -19.13 0.25
C THR A 166 2.20 -20.46 0.75
N SER A 167 1.52 -21.19 -0.12
CA SER A 167 0.81 -22.43 0.20
C SER A 167 1.00 -23.47 -0.91
N ALA A 168 1.02 -24.74 -0.52
CA ALA A 168 1.03 -25.88 -1.42
C ALA A 168 -0.38 -26.34 -1.84
N ASN A 169 -1.44 -25.59 -1.50
CA ASN A 169 -2.80 -25.90 -1.93
C ASN A 169 -2.85 -25.92 -3.47
N PRO A 170 -3.23 -27.00 -4.14
CA PRO A 170 -3.30 -27.05 -5.60
C PRO A 170 -4.32 -26.04 -6.18
N PHE A 171 -5.37 -25.73 -5.41
CA PHE A 171 -6.43 -24.82 -5.82
C PHE A 171 -6.10 -23.35 -5.53
N SER A 172 -6.76 -22.46 -6.27
CA SER A 172 -6.69 -21.01 -6.11
C SER A 172 -7.05 -20.57 -4.68
N MET A 173 -6.24 -19.68 -4.08
CA MET A 173 -6.47 -19.14 -2.73
C MET A 173 -7.22 -17.80 -2.75
N GLY A 174 -7.48 -17.25 -3.93
CA GLY A 174 -8.19 -15.99 -4.06
C GLY A 174 -8.54 -15.63 -5.50
N TYR A 175 -9.35 -14.58 -5.65
CA TYR A 175 -9.82 -14.15 -6.96
C TYR A 175 -8.66 -13.85 -7.94
N SER A 176 -8.84 -14.34 -9.16
CA SER A 176 -7.90 -14.25 -10.28
C SER A 176 -6.49 -14.82 -10.03
N GLU A 177 -6.26 -15.64 -8.99
CA GLU A 177 -4.93 -16.24 -8.78
C GLU A 177 -4.56 -17.22 -9.88
N ALA A 178 -5.48 -18.12 -10.21
CA ALA A 178 -5.37 -19.04 -11.34
C ALA A 178 -4.91 -18.32 -12.61
N GLY A 179 -5.59 -17.22 -12.94
CA GLY A 179 -5.25 -16.35 -14.06
C GLY A 179 -3.86 -15.77 -14.03
N ARG A 180 -3.41 -15.32 -12.85
CA ARG A 180 -2.06 -14.73 -12.74
C ARG A 180 -0.96 -15.72 -13.07
N HIS A 181 -1.12 -16.98 -12.63
CA HIS A 181 -0.15 -18.03 -12.92
C HIS A 181 -0.25 -18.49 -14.38
N TYR A 182 -1.46 -18.55 -14.93
CA TYR A 182 -1.70 -18.84 -16.34
C TYR A 182 -1.10 -17.76 -17.27
N TYR A 183 -1.40 -16.47 -17.09
CA TYR A 183 -0.78 -15.45 -17.94
C TYR A 183 0.75 -15.38 -17.79
N ALA A 184 1.27 -15.70 -16.61
CA ALA A 184 2.72 -15.77 -16.42
C ALA A 184 3.35 -16.95 -17.18
N SER A 185 2.66 -18.09 -17.28
CA SER A 185 3.16 -19.27 -18.01
C SER A 185 3.15 -19.10 -19.51
N ILE A 186 2.30 -18.23 -20.08
CA ILE A 186 2.21 -17.98 -21.53
C ILE A 186 3.56 -17.55 -22.13
N PHE A 187 4.42 -16.84 -21.39
CA PHE A 187 5.78 -16.51 -21.85
C PHE A 187 6.66 -17.74 -22.13
N PHE A 188 6.26 -18.91 -21.63
CA PHE A 188 6.91 -20.20 -21.77
C PHE A 188 5.94 -21.26 -22.29
N ALA A 189 4.91 -20.86 -23.07
CA ALA A 189 3.83 -21.74 -23.51
C ALA A 189 4.31 -22.96 -24.29
N GLU A 190 5.27 -22.81 -25.21
CA GLU A 190 5.81 -23.93 -26.00
C GLU A 190 6.43 -25.00 -25.09
N LYS A 191 7.15 -24.56 -24.06
CA LYS A 191 7.80 -25.43 -23.08
C LYS A 191 6.79 -26.12 -22.15
N LEU A 192 5.75 -25.40 -21.71
CA LEU A 192 4.82 -25.88 -20.68
C LEU A 192 3.61 -26.63 -21.26
N TYR A 193 3.20 -26.30 -22.48
CA TYR A 193 1.98 -26.81 -23.10
C TYR A 193 2.24 -27.46 -24.47
N GLY A 194 3.46 -27.39 -25.02
CA GLY A 194 3.77 -27.92 -26.35
C GLY A 194 3.11 -27.13 -27.50
N MET A 195 2.67 -25.89 -27.24
CA MET A 195 2.01 -25.04 -28.22
C MET A 195 2.43 -23.58 -28.09
N GLU A 196 2.44 -22.86 -29.21
CA GLU A 196 2.63 -21.41 -29.22
C GLU A 196 1.34 -20.69 -28.84
N LEU A 197 1.43 -19.72 -27.93
CA LEU A 197 0.30 -18.89 -27.50
C LEU A 197 0.63 -17.40 -27.65
N PRO A 198 -0.36 -16.56 -27.99
CA PRO A 198 -0.19 -15.11 -27.97
C PRO A 198 0.23 -14.62 -26.59
N LEU A 199 1.17 -13.66 -26.52
CA LEU A 199 1.63 -13.07 -25.27
C LEU A 199 0.47 -12.38 -24.52
N PRO A 200 0.53 -12.29 -23.18
CA PRO A 200 -0.57 -11.72 -22.38
C PRO A 200 -0.92 -10.29 -22.78
N PHE A 201 -2.18 -10.02 -23.11
CA PHE A 201 -2.63 -8.65 -23.40
C PHE A 201 -2.97 -7.85 -22.12
N LEU A 202 -3.42 -8.54 -21.07
CA LEU A 202 -3.72 -7.93 -19.77
C LEU A 202 -2.44 -7.80 -18.95
N HIS A 203 -2.15 -6.61 -18.41
CA HIS A 203 -1.00 -6.35 -17.53
C HIS A 203 0.33 -7.08 -17.90
N PRO A 204 0.83 -6.97 -19.15
CA PRO A 204 1.93 -7.82 -19.60
C PRO A 204 3.19 -7.77 -18.73
N SER A 205 3.59 -6.58 -18.29
CA SER A 205 4.76 -6.40 -17.43
C SER A 205 4.61 -7.06 -16.05
N ARG A 206 3.39 -7.18 -15.53
CA ARG A 206 3.09 -7.90 -14.29
C ARG A 206 3.41 -9.37 -14.44
N TYR A 207 2.96 -9.95 -15.54
CA TYR A 207 3.11 -11.37 -15.85
C TYR A 207 4.52 -11.71 -16.29
N LEU A 208 5.22 -10.80 -16.95
CA LEU A 208 6.66 -10.92 -17.24
C LEU A 208 7.49 -11.02 -15.95
N LEU A 209 7.17 -10.24 -14.91
CA LEU A 209 7.85 -10.39 -13.63
C LEU A 209 7.48 -11.71 -12.94
N LEU A 210 6.23 -12.15 -13.06
CA LEU A 210 5.76 -13.40 -12.46
C LEU A 210 6.28 -14.64 -13.19
N SER A 211 6.67 -14.52 -14.46
CA SER A 211 7.08 -15.66 -15.27
C SER A 211 8.49 -16.15 -14.96
N VAL A 212 9.30 -15.35 -14.25
CA VAL A 212 10.71 -15.66 -13.93
C VAL A 212 10.92 -17.08 -13.38
N PRO A 213 10.11 -17.63 -12.46
CA PRO A 213 10.32 -18.99 -11.98
C PRO A 213 10.14 -20.07 -13.05
N PHE A 214 9.36 -19.85 -14.12
CA PHE A 214 9.22 -20.82 -15.22
C PHE A 214 10.50 -21.01 -16.05
N LEU A 215 11.53 -20.17 -15.84
CA LEU A 215 12.87 -20.42 -16.39
C LEU A 215 13.49 -21.72 -15.85
N ALA A 216 13.13 -22.13 -14.63
CA ALA A 216 13.57 -23.38 -14.03
C ALA A 216 12.47 -24.45 -14.11
N ASP A 217 12.88 -25.68 -14.46
CA ASP A 217 11.96 -26.80 -14.64
C ASP A 217 11.44 -27.35 -13.30
N GLY A 218 10.17 -27.78 -13.28
CA GLY A 218 9.59 -28.53 -12.16
C GLY A 218 9.39 -27.73 -10.87
N LEU A 219 9.43 -26.40 -10.90
CA LEU A 219 9.14 -25.60 -9.71
C LEU A 219 7.64 -25.68 -9.35
N PRO A 220 7.31 -26.06 -8.10
CA PRO A 220 5.91 -26.24 -7.69
C PRO A 220 5.19 -24.91 -7.49
N LEU A 221 3.84 -24.94 -7.55
CA LEU A 221 2.97 -23.76 -7.37
C LEU A 221 3.29 -22.93 -6.11
N TRP A 222 3.65 -23.57 -4.99
CA TRP A 222 4.00 -22.83 -3.77
C TRP A 222 5.19 -21.89 -3.98
N PHE A 223 6.16 -22.26 -4.83
CA PHE A 223 7.30 -21.43 -5.14
C PHE A 223 6.90 -20.23 -6.00
N HIS A 224 5.96 -20.40 -6.93
CA HIS A 224 5.42 -19.29 -7.73
C HIS A 224 4.61 -18.31 -6.86
N ARG A 225 3.88 -18.81 -5.85
CA ARG A 225 3.21 -17.98 -4.84
C ARG A 225 4.22 -17.23 -3.97
N PHE A 226 5.28 -17.91 -3.51
CA PHE A 226 6.38 -17.27 -2.79
C PHE A 226 7.03 -16.17 -3.65
N TRP A 227 7.28 -16.43 -4.93
CA TRP A 227 7.84 -15.45 -5.85
C TRP A 227 6.92 -14.23 -6.02
N GLN A 228 5.61 -14.44 -6.16
CA GLN A 228 4.64 -13.34 -6.18
C GLN A 228 4.71 -12.51 -4.88
N ALA A 229 4.74 -13.17 -3.72
CA ALA A 229 4.89 -12.50 -2.42
C ALA A 229 6.21 -11.72 -2.34
N PHE A 230 7.30 -12.30 -2.83
CA PHE A 230 8.61 -11.67 -2.89
C PHE A 230 8.63 -10.44 -3.81
N LEU A 231 7.97 -10.47 -4.96
CA LEU A 231 7.83 -9.30 -5.85
C LEU A 231 7.06 -8.17 -5.16
N TRP A 232 5.94 -8.48 -4.50
CA TRP A 232 5.18 -7.52 -3.70
C TRP A 232 6.04 -6.91 -2.59
N PHE A 233 6.77 -7.73 -1.83
CA PHE A 233 7.62 -7.25 -0.77
C PHE A 233 8.81 -6.44 -1.29
N GLY A 234 9.59 -7.02 -2.22
CA GLY A 234 10.87 -6.51 -2.67
C GLY A 234 10.76 -5.22 -3.48
N LEU A 235 9.82 -5.14 -4.45
CA LEU A 235 9.68 -3.94 -5.28
C LEU A 235 9.03 -2.79 -4.50
N THR A 236 8.10 -3.07 -3.59
CA THR A 236 7.54 -2.05 -2.69
C THR A 236 8.62 -1.53 -1.73
N LEU A 237 9.44 -2.41 -1.16
CA LEU A 237 10.57 -2.01 -0.32
C LEU A 237 11.60 -1.20 -1.12
N GLY A 238 11.91 -1.61 -2.35
CA GLY A 238 12.80 -0.89 -3.27
C GLY A 238 12.31 0.53 -3.57
N ALA A 239 11.02 0.71 -3.86
CA ALA A 239 10.41 2.02 -4.07
C ALA A 239 10.43 2.86 -2.79
N SER A 240 10.18 2.24 -1.64
CA SER A 240 10.18 2.89 -0.32
C SER A 240 11.57 3.38 0.08
N LEU A 241 12.61 2.57 -0.16
CA LEU A 241 14.01 2.95 0.02
C LEU A 241 14.43 4.05 -0.96
N SER A 242 13.94 4.00 -2.20
CA SER A 242 14.19 5.03 -3.21
C SER A 242 13.55 6.36 -2.81
N LEU A 243 12.33 6.36 -2.28
CA LEU A 243 11.66 7.56 -1.76
C LEU A 243 12.37 8.10 -0.50
N SER A 244 12.81 7.23 0.40
CA SER A 244 13.60 7.62 1.57
C SER A 244 14.93 8.26 1.16
N ARG A 245 15.64 7.67 0.20
CA ARG A 245 16.86 8.25 -0.38
C ARG A 245 16.59 9.59 -1.06
N PHE A 246 15.49 9.69 -1.82
CA PHE A 246 15.03 10.93 -2.40
C PHE A 246 14.85 12.00 -1.32
N SER A 247 14.24 11.67 -0.18
CA SER A 247 14.08 12.59 0.96
C SER A 247 15.37 13.00 1.70
N ARG A 248 16.54 12.43 1.35
CA ARG A 248 17.86 12.67 2.00
C ARG A 248 17.88 12.46 3.52
N THR A 249 16.94 11.70 4.07
CA THR A 249 16.95 11.27 5.47
C THR A 249 18.18 10.39 5.73
N ARG A 250 18.64 10.35 6.99
CA ARG A 250 19.87 9.63 7.40
C ARG A 250 19.66 8.85 8.69
N GLY A 251 20.50 7.82 8.91
CA GLY A 251 20.46 7.01 10.12
C GLY A 251 19.11 6.33 10.33
N TRP A 252 18.62 6.30 11.57
CA TRP A 252 17.35 5.66 11.90
C TRP A 252 16.13 6.31 11.23
N THR A 253 16.18 7.61 10.93
CA THR A 253 15.09 8.32 10.23
C THR A 253 14.91 7.86 8.79
N PHE A 254 16.01 7.41 8.13
CA PHE A 254 15.94 6.80 6.79
C PHE A 254 15.13 5.51 6.83
N ILE A 255 15.37 4.67 7.83
CA ILE A 255 14.66 3.40 8.00
C ILE A 255 13.20 3.67 8.32
N LEU A 256 12.88 4.55 9.27
CA LEU A 256 11.49 4.85 9.61
C LEU A 256 10.72 5.45 8.43
N PHE A 257 11.34 6.33 7.64
CA PHE A 257 10.71 6.89 6.46
C PHE A 257 10.45 5.80 5.40
N ALA A 258 11.38 4.86 5.22
CA ALA A 258 11.18 3.72 4.33
C ALA A 258 10.06 2.78 4.82
N LEU A 259 10.00 2.48 6.13
CA LEU A 259 8.91 1.66 6.70
C LEU A 259 7.56 2.36 6.56
N TRP A 260 7.50 3.67 6.77
CA TRP A 260 6.28 4.46 6.54
C TRP A 260 5.86 4.39 5.07
N ALA A 261 6.79 4.63 4.13
CA ALA A 261 6.51 4.57 2.70
C ALA A 261 6.04 3.18 2.26
N PHE A 262 6.62 2.12 2.83
CA PHE A 262 6.22 0.74 2.57
C PHE A 262 4.76 0.51 2.97
N LEU A 263 4.38 0.90 4.19
CA LEU A 263 2.99 0.81 4.65
C LEU A 263 2.05 1.75 3.89
N PHE A 264 2.55 2.92 3.46
CA PHE A 264 1.81 3.87 2.65
C PHE A 264 1.42 3.31 1.29
N PHE A 265 2.36 2.69 0.58
CA PHE A 265 2.11 2.08 -0.72
C PHE A 265 1.14 0.90 -0.66
N PHE A 266 1.18 0.08 0.41
CA PHE A 266 0.24 -1.02 0.57
C PHE A 266 -1.20 -0.59 0.87
N GLN A 267 -1.45 0.59 1.44
CA GLN A 267 -2.82 1.13 1.58
C GLN A 267 -3.48 1.35 0.22
N GLY A 268 -2.70 1.83 -0.75
CA GLY A 268 -3.14 2.05 -2.11
C GLY A 268 -3.11 0.81 -2.99
N ALA A 269 -2.71 -0.35 -2.47
CA ALA A 269 -2.40 -1.54 -3.25
C ALA A 269 -1.52 -1.22 -4.48
N VAL A 270 -0.52 -0.34 -4.31
CA VAL A 270 0.37 0.08 -5.40
C VAL A 270 1.09 -1.13 -5.95
N TYR A 271 0.79 -1.51 -7.19
CA TYR A 271 1.30 -2.75 -7.73
C TYR A 271 2.83 -2.76 -7.85
N TYR A 272 3.43 -3.91 -7.57
CA TYR A 272 4.88 -4.12 -7.68
C TYR A 272 5.44 -3.79 -9.07
N HIS A 273 4.68 -4.03 -10.15
CA HIS A 273 5.12 -3.68 -11.50
C HIS A 273 5.07 -2.16 -11.76
N LEU A 274 4.25 -1.38 -11.04
CA LEU A 274 4.37 0.08 -11.06
C LEU A 274 5.63 0.55 -10.33
N HIS A 275 6.01 -0.13 -9.24
CA HIS A 275 7.19 0.24 -8.46
C HIS A 275 8.49 0.21 -9.28
N VAL A 276 8.59 -0.58 -10.35
CA VAL A 276 9.76 -0.59 -11.25
C VAL A 276 10.03 0.81 -11.83
N MET A 277 9.03 1.45 -12.43
CA MET A 277 9.20 2.80 -12.99
C MET A 277 9.39 3.87 -11.90
N VAL A 278 8.80 3.69 -10.73
CA VAL A 278 9.01 4.59 -9.58
C VAL A 278 10.47 4.52 -9.10
N ILE A 279 11.03 3.31 -8.96
CA ILE A 279 12.42 3.10 -8.59
C ILE A 279 13.35 3.73 -9.63
N LEU A 280 13.14 3.47 -10.92
CA LEU A 280 13.96 4.04 -11.99
C LEU A 280 13.99 5.58 -11.96
N VAL A 281 12.83 6.22 -11.81
CA VAL A 281 12.74 7.69 -11.76
C VAL A 281 13.37 8.24 -10.48
N LEU A 282 13.02 7.72 -9.31
CA LEU A 282 13.54 8.23 -8.03
C LEU A 282 15.04 7.98 -7.85
N ALA A 283 15.57 6.90 -8.41
CA ALA A 283 17.00 6.58 -8.34
C ALA A 283 17.83 7.32 -9.39
N GLY A 284 17.27 7.54 -10.58
CA GLY A 284 18.03 7.99 -11.76
C GLY A 284 17.85 9.45 -12.16
N VAL A 285 16.70 10.06 -11.88
CA VAL A 285 16.42 11.44 -12.29
C VAL A 285 17.17 12.44 -11.40
N SER A 286 17.88 13.36 -12.05
CA SER A 286 18.65 14.42 -11.41
C SER A 286 18.56 15.70 -12.22
N VAL A 287 18.08 16.77 -11.57
CA VAL A 287 17.97 18.10 -12.18
C VAL A 287 19.31 18.68 -12.66
N LYS A 288 20.43 18.19 -12.12
CA LYS A 288 21.78 18.62 -12.52
C LYS A 288 22.25 18.01 -13.84
N ARG A 289 21.66 16.88 -14.26
CA ARG A 289 22.08 16.12 -15.45
C ARG A 289 20.86 15.71 -16.26
N PRO A 290 20.23 16.67 -16.97
CA PRO A 290 18.93 16.42 -17.59
C PRO A 290 18.97 15.40 -18.72
N GLY A 291 20.09 15.31 -19.47
CA GLY A 291 20.28 14.28 -20.49
C GLY A 291 20.40 12.86 -19.91
N GLN A 292 21.12 12.69 -18.79
CA GLN A 292 21.18 11.38 -18.10
C GLN A 292 19.82 11.01 -17.52
N SER A 293 19.08 11.99 -16.99
CA SER A 293 17.72 11.77 -16.48
C SER A 293 16.79 11.26 -17.58
N LEU A 294 16.94 11.75 -18.81
CA LEU A 294 16.14 11.31 -19.95
C LEU A 294 16.27 9.79 -20.19
N ILE A 295 17.46 9.19 -20.00
CA ILE A 295 17.64 7.73 -20.14
C ILE A 295 16.73 6.98 -19.16
N PHE A 296 16.71 7.37 -17.89
CA PHE A 296 15.86 6.74 -16.88
C PHE A 296 14.37 6.97 -17.15
N ILE A 297 14.00 8.16 -17.65
CA ILE A 297 12.62 8.48 -18.06
C ILE A 297 12.20 7.56 -19.21
N LEU A 298 13.05 7.38 -20.23
CA LEU A 298 12.77 6.51 -21.37
C LEU A 298 12.63 5.05 -20.95
N LEU A 299 13.56 4.52 -20.14
CA LEU A 299 13.47 3.14 -19.63
C LEU A 299 12.21 2.90 -18.80
N ALA A 300 11.88 3.83 -17.91
CA ALA A 300 10.67 3.77 -17.11
C ALA A 300 9.39 3.90 -17.96
N SER A 301 9.43 4.69 -19.03
CA SER A 301 8.29 4.88 -19.95
C SER A 301 8.08 3.69 -20.88
N ILE A 302 9.15 3.05 -21.35
CA ILE A 302 9.08 1.76 -22.07
C ILE A 302 8.38 0.73 -21.18
N TRP A 303 8.81 0.62 -19.91
CA TRP A 303 8.16 -0.26 -18.95
C TRP A 303 6.67 0.07 -18.75
N ALA A 304 6.32 1.36 -18.63
CA ALA A 304 4.93 1.80 -18.53
C ALA A 304 4.11 1.41 -19.77
N GLY A 305 4.70 1.53 -20.97
CA GLY A 305 4.10 1.16 -22.25
C GLY A 305 3.67 -0.31 -22.34
N ILE A 306 4.48 -1.21 -21.78
CA ILE A 306 4.18 -2.66 -21.68
C ILE A 306 3.18 -2.95 -20.54
N SER A 307 2.91 -1.99 -19.66
CA SER A 307 2.12 -2.22 -18.44
C SER A 307 0.64 -1.90 -18.63
N ARG A 308 0.26 -0.63 -18.46
CA ARG A 308 -1.14 -0.17 -18.44
C ARG A 308 -1.20 1.24 -19.02
N VAL A 309 -2.23 1.53 -19.80
CA VAL A 309 -2.35 2.83 -20.49
C VAL A 309 -2.47 4.01 -19.52
N ASN A 310 -3.16 3.81 -18.38
CA ASN A 310 -3.25 4.83 -17.33
C ASN A 310 -1.90 5.18 -16.68
N TRP A 311 -0.88 4.36 -16.88
CA TRP A 311 0.46 4.59 -16.34
C TRP A 311 1.44 5.25 -17.31
N PHE A 312 1.09 5.39 -18.59
CA PHE A 312 1.97 6.01 -19.59
C PHE A 312 2.52 7.38 -19.18
N PRO A 313 1.72 8.29 -18.58
CA PRO A 313 2.27 9.59 -18.20
C PRO A 313 3.09 9.56 -16.90
N VAL A 314 3.04 8.48 -16.11
CA VAL A 314 3.57 8.45 -14.73
C VAL A 314 5.08 8.71 -14.66
N PRO A 315 5.94 8.04 -15.45
CA PRO A 315 7.39 8.27 -15.37
C PRO A 315 7.77 9.72 -15.67
N ALA A 316 7.17 10.29 -16.73
CA ALA A 316 7.42 11.66 -17.13
C ALA A 316 6.87 12.65 -16.09
N MET A 317 5.65 12.44 -15.59
CA MET A 317 5.06 13.28 -14.54
C MET A 317 5.91 13.30 -13.27
N LEU A 318 6.42 12.15 -12.82
CA LEU A 318 7.29 12.07 -11.64
C LEU A 318 8.61 12.83 -11.86
N ALA A 319 9.23 12.67 -13.03
CA ALA A 319 10.45 13.39 -13.37
C ALA A 319 10.21 14.91 -13.44
N ILE A 320 9.11 15.33 -14.09
CA ILE A 320 8.68 16.73 -14.17
C ILE A 320 8.42 17.29 -12.78
N ALA A 321 7.74 16.54 -11.90
CA ALA A 321 7.49 16.96 -10.52
C ALA A 321 8.82 17.19 -9.77
N ILE A 322 9.80 16.29 -9.89
CA ILE A 322 11.14 16.48 -9.31
C ILE A 322 11.81 17.74 -9.86
N TYR A 323 11.77 17.95 -11.19
CA TYR A 323 12.33 19.15 -11.81
C TYR A 323 11.67 20.43 -11.28
N ILE A 324 10.34 20.45 -11.27
CA ILE A 324 9.54 21.58 -10.83
C ILE A 324 9.75 21.86 -9.35
N LEU A 325 9.90 20.85 -8.51
CA LEU A 325 10.15 21.04 -7.08
C LEU A 325 11.55 21.57 -6.81
N GLU A 326 12.57 21.07 -7.51
CA GLU A 326 13.98 21.39 -7.20
C GLU A 326 14.55 22.58 -7.99
N THR A 327 13.90 23.00 -9.08
CA THR A 327 14.40 24.07 -9.95
C THR A 327 13.46 25.27 -9.90
N PRO A 328 13.92 26.46 -9.46
CA PRO A 328 13.12 27.69 -9.53
C PRO A 328 13.03 28.22 -10.97
N VAL A 329 11.98 28.98 -11.26
CA VAL A 329 11.77 29.61 -12.57
C VAL A 329 12.79 30.73 -12.79
N ASN A 330 12.92 31.64 -11.82
CA ASN A 330 13.77 32.84 -11.90
C ASN A 330 13.61 33.54 -13.27
N ASP A 331 14.70 34.11 -13.82
CA ASP A 331 14.72 34.83 -15.10
C ASP A 331 14.69 33.92 -16.34
N ARG A 332 14.47 32.60 -16.18
CA ARG A 332 14.49 31.66 -17.32
C ARG A 332 13.26 31.77 -18.20
N GLY A 333 12.17 32.36 -17.70
CA GLY A 333 10.91 32.54 -18.44
C GLY A 333 10.43 31.24 -19.09
N TRP A 334 10.14 31.27 -20.39
CA TRP A 334 9.66 30.10 -21.14
C TRP A 334 10.68 28.97 -21.26
N LYS A 335 12.00 29.27 -21.24
CA LYS A 335 13.07 28.26 -21.37
C LYS A 335 13.07 27.27 -20.21
N TYR A 336 12.54 27.67 -19.04
CA TYR A 336 12.32 26.78 -17.90
C TYR A 336 11.49 25.55 -18.26
N TRP A 337 10.47 25.74 -19.10
CA TRP A 337 9.50 24.69 -19.45
C TRP A 337 10.00 23.75 -20.54
N LEU A 338 11.11 24.06 -21.20
CA LEU A 338 11.66 23.21 -22.26
C LEU A 338 12.09 21.83 -21.73
N THR A 339 12.73 21.78 -20.55
CA THR A 339 13.13 20.49 -19.96
C THR A 339 11.92 19.64 -19.56
N PRO A 340 10.93 20.15 -18.79
CA PRO A 340 9.69 19.43 -18.54
C PRO A 340 8.97 18.99 -19.82
N PHE A 341 8.91 19.85 -20.83
CA PHE A 341 8.25 19.55 -22.10
C PHE A 341 8.95 18.39 -22.85
N ILE A 342 10.28 18.44 -22.98
CA ILE A 342 11.05 17.37 -23.62
C ILE A 342 10.86 16.05 -22.85
N TRP A 343 10.98 16.07 -21.52
CA TRP A 343 10.75 14.87 -20.71
C TRP A 343 9.33 14.32 -20.85
N GLY A 344 8.34 15.20 -20.87
CA GLY A 344 6.92 14.88 -21.09
C GLY A 344 6.69 14.18 -22.42
N VAL A 345 7.09 14.83 -23.52
CA VAL A 345 6.89 14.32 -24.87
C VAL A 345 7.70 13.04 -25.09
N SER A 346 8.99 13.02 -24.75
CA SER A 346 9.84 11.84 -24.94
C SER A 346 9.36 10.66 -24.12
N GLY A 347 8.92 10.86 -22.87
CA GLY A 347 8.37 9.78 -22.05
C GLY A 347 7.08 9.23 -22.63
N LEU A 348 6.13 10.10 -23.00
CA LEU A 348 4.85 9.66 -23.58
C LEU A 348 5.05 8.92 -24.92
N VAL A 349 5.89 9.47 -25.81
CA VAL A 349 6.23 8.82 -27.09
C VAL A 349 6.87 7.45 -26.83
N ALA A 350 7.82 7.34 -25.90
CA ALA A 350 8.44 6.06 -25.59
C ALA A 350 7.44 5.02 -25.05
N ALA A 351 6.49 5.43 -24.20
CA ALA A 351 5.43 4.54 -23.71
C ALA A 351 4.51 4.08 -24.86
N LEU A 352 4.08 4.99 -25.74
CA LEU A 352 3.23 4.68 -26.89
C LEU A 352 3.94 3.77 -27.89
N VAL A 353 5.19 4.07 -28.24
CA VAL A 353 6.01 3.21 -29.12
C VAL A 353 6.18 1.84 -28.49
N SER A 354 6.47 1.77 -27.20
CA SER A 354 6.63 0.48 -26.51
C SER A 354 5.33 -0.33 -26.49
N GLN A 355 4.17 0.31 -26.30
CA GLN A 355 2.88 -0.38 -26.40
C GLN A 355 2.64 -0.89 -27.82
N PHE A 356 2.87 -0.04 -28.82
CA PHE A 356 2.68 -0.41 -30.22
C PHE A 356 3.57 -1.59 -30.60
N VAL A 357 4.86 -1.54 -30.26
CA VAL A 357 5.79 -2.65 -30.50
C VAL A 357 5.33 -3.90 -29.78
N TYR A 358 4.88 -3.80 -28.51
CA TYR A 358 4.37 -4.93 -27.77
C TYR A 358 3.17 -5.59 -28.45
N ILE A 359 2.20 -4.81 -28.92
CA ILE A 359 1.03 -5.31 -29.66
C ILE A 359 1.48 -6.10 -30.90
N GLN A 360 2.40 -5.55 -31.69
CA GLN A 360 2.89 -6.19 -32.92
C GLN A 360 3.59 -7.53 -32.66
N ILE A 361 4.38 -7.63 -31.59
CA ILE A 361 5.10 -8.87 -31.26
C ILE A 361 4.26 -9.85 -30.43
N SER A 362 3.09 -9.44 -29.94
CA SER A 362 2.29 -10.25 -29.02
C SER A 362 1.61 -11.45 -29.68
N GLY A 363 1.43 -11.46 -31.00
CA GLY A 363 0.70 -12.51 -31.70
C GLY A 363 -0.82 -12.51 -31.46
N ASN A 364 -1.37 -11.52 -30.75
CA ASN A 364 -2.82 -11.41 -30.55
C ASN A 364 -3.51 -10.95 -31.83
N THR A 365 -4.57 -11.67 -32.23
CA THR A 365 -5.39 -11.34 -33.41
C THR A 365 -6.38 -10.22 -33.13
N ASP A 366 -6.93 -10.17 -31.90
CA ASP A 366 -7.79 -9.08 -31.44
C ASP A 366 -6.99 -7.94 -30.80
N VAL A 367 -6.60 -6.97 -31.62
CA VAL A 367 -5.90 -5.76 -31.16
C VAL A 367 -6.79 -4.93 -30.21
N SER A 368 -8.11 -5.04 -30.31
CA SER A 368 -9.03 -4.27 -29.47
C SER A 368 -8.97 -4.68 -28.00
N ALA A 369 -8.52 -5.91 -27.70
CA ALA A 369 -8.32 -6.40 -26.34
C ALA A 369 -7.34 -5.54 -25.52
N PHE A 370 -6.30 -4.98 -26.15
CA PHE A 370 -5.36 -4.03 -25.51
C PHE A 370 -6.01 -2.69 -25.16
N GLY A 371 -7.08 -2.33 -25.87
CA GLY A 371 -7.88 -1.15 -25.67
C GLY A 371 -9.16 -1.39 -24.88
N SER A 372 -9.43 -2.63 -24.42
CA SER A 372 -10.67 -3.02 -23.71
C SER A 372 -10.98 -2.13 -22.50
N SER A 373 -9.93 -1.61 -21.86
CA SER A 373 -10.07 -0.62 -20.79
C SER A 373 -10.82 0.64 -21.23
N PHE A 374 -10.80 1.04 -22.50
CA PHE A 374 -11.51 2.22 -23.00
C PHE A 374 -12.98 1.97 -23.34
N THR A 375 -13.38 0.70 -23.52
CA THR A 375 -14.72 0.30 -23.96
C THR A 375 -15.54 -0.38 -22.87
N SER A 376 -14.93 -0.70 -21.72
CA SER A 376 -15.62 -1.33 -20.58
C SER A 376 -16.66 -0.42 -19.92
N ASP A 377 -17.77 -1.00 -19.47
CA ASP A 377 -18.83 -0.28 -18.75
C ASP A 377 -18.35 0.37 -17.46
N LEU A 378 -18.92 1.53 -17.14
CA LEU A 378 -18.63 2.31 -15.94
C LEU A 378 -19.70 2.11 -14.87
N ILE A 379 -19.31 1.55 -13.74
CA ILE A 379 -20.14 1.30 -12.56
C ILE A 379 -19.86 2.41 -11.54
N TRP A 380 -20.53 3.54 -11.69
CA TRP A 380 -20.32 4.75 -10.86
C TRP A 380 -20.57 4.55 -9.37
N SER A 381 -21.42 3.59 -8.99
CA SER A 381 -21.67 3.23 -7.58
C SER A 381 -20.41 2.79 -6.84
N ARG A 382 -19.36 2.35 -7.55
CA ARG A 382 -18.05 1.98 -6.97
C ARG A 382 -17.33 3.15 -6.29
N LEU A 383 -17.67 4.40 -6.65
CA LEU A 383 -17.05 5.58 -6.05
C LEU A 383 -17.45 5.78 -4.58
N LEU A 384 -18.62 5.28 -4.18
CA LEU A 384 -19.18 5.37 -2.83
C LEU A 384 -19.20 3.99 -2.16
N PRO A 385 -19.49 3.88 -0.85
CA PRO A 385 -19.59 2.60 -0.15
C PRO A 385 -20.47 1.59 -0.89
N ASN A 386 -19.92 0.40 -1.13
CA ASN A 386 -20.57 -0.68 -1.89
C ASN A 386 -20.08 -2.05 -1.43
N GLU A 387 -20.66 -3.13 -1.94
CA GLU A 387 -20.33 -4.50 -1.54
C GLU A 387 -18.93 -4.95 -1.95
N THR A 388 -18.42 -4.47 -3.09
CA THR A 388 -17.08 -4.82 -3.59
C THR A 388 -15.98 -4.16 -2.76
N PHE A 389 -16.19 -2.90 -2.37
CA PHE A 389 -15.32 -2.17 -1.46
C PHE A 389 -16.15 -1.38 -0.43
N PRO A 390 -16.31 -1.89 0.81
CA PRO A 390 -17.18 -1.30 1.82
C PRO A 390 -16.92 0.18 2.14
N MET A 391 -15.70 0.67 1.92
CA MET A 391 -15.35 2.07 2.14
C MET A 391 -15.71 2.96 0.93
N GLY A 392 -15.81 2.39 -0.27
CA GLY A 392 -15.89 3.14 -1.52
C GLY A 392 -14.58 3.82 -1.89
N ILE A 393 -14.38 4.08 -3.19
CA ILE A 393 -13.12 4.65 -3.70
C ILE A 393 -12.89 6.07 -3.17
N LEU A 394 -13.90 6.95 -3.21
CA LEU A 394 -13.73 8.34 -2.79
C LEU A 394 -13.47 8.46 -1.28
N PRO A 395 -14.26 7.85 -0.37
CA PRO A 395 -13.94 7.92 1.05
C PRO A 395 -12.61 7.24 1.37
N GLY A 396 -12.28 6.12 0.71
CA GLY A 396 -11.03 5.41 0.91
C GLY A 396 -9.79 6.23 0.51
N ILE A 397 -9.80 6.84 -0.68
CA ILE A 397 -8.66 7.64 -1.10
C ILE A 397 -8.52 8.92 -0.28
N LEU A 398 -9.64 9.53 0.14
CA LEU A 398 -9.61 10.69 1.03
C LEU A 398 -8.99 10.32 2.38
N LEU A 399 -9.39 9.19 2.99
CA LEU A 399 -8.82 8.72 4.25
C LEU A 399 -7.29 8.61 4.19
N VAL A 400 -6.76 7.98 3.13
CA VAL A 400 -5.31 7.78 2.95
C VAL A 400 -4.58 9.09 2.63
N SER A 401 -5.23 10.04 1.95
CA SER A 401 -4.60 11.28 1.47
C SER A 401 -4.64 12.45 2.47
N VAL A 402 -5.67 12.51 3.32
CA VAL A 402 -5.91 13.61 4.27
C VAL A 402 -4.71 13.90 5.17
N PRO A 403 -4.00 12.93 5.78
CA PRO A 403 -2.84 13.25 6.61
C PRO A 403 -1.73 13.98 5.84
N LEU A 404 -1.48 13.59 4.60
CA LEU A 404 -0.44 14.19 3.75
C LEU A 404 -0.87 15.59 3.31
N PHE A 405 -2.12 15.78 2.90
CA PHE A 405 -2.64 17.13 2.58
C PHE A 405 -2.66 18.05 3.79
N PHE A 406 -3.03 17.55 4.96
CA PHE A 406 -3.03 18.35 6.18
C PHE A 406 -1.60 18.70 6.64
N ALA A 407 -0.64 17.81 6.43
CA ALA A 407 0.78 18.10 6.62
C ALA A 407 1.27 19.16 5.61
N LEU A 408 0.97 19.00 4.31
CA LEU A 408 1.28 19.97 3.27
C LEU A 408 0.70 21.35 3.58
N TYR A 409 -0.58 21.43 3.95
CA TYR A 409 -1.24 22.67 4.34
C TYR A 409 -0.49 23.37 5.49
N GLN A 410 -0.13 22.65 6.56
CA GLN A 410 0.61 23.23 7.68
C GLN A 410 2.02 23.71 7.27
N MET A 411 2.71 22.98 6.39
CA MET A 411 4.03 23.37 5.90
C MET A 411 3.96 24.61 5.00
N LEU A 412 2.88 24.76 4.24
CA LEU A 412 2.71 25.77 3.19
C LEU A 412 1.97 27.02 3.65
N ARG A 413 1.31 26.99 4.81
CA ARG A 413 0.53 28.11 5.34
C ARG A 413 1.37 29.39 5.40
N GLY A 414 0.92 30.42 4.68
CA GLY A 414 1.60 31.71 4.58
C GLY A 414 2.84 31.72 3.66
N LYS A 415 3.11 30.64 2.92
CA LYS A 415 4.33 30.45 2.11
C LYS A 415 4.05 30.06 0.65
N MET A 416 2.79 30.14 0.21
CA MET A 416 2.41 29.77 -1.17
C MET A 416 3.11 30.63 -2.22
N SER A 417 3.43 31.89 -1.91
CA SER A 417 4.15 32.83 -2.78
C SER A 417 5.63 32.48 -2.97
N ALA A 418 6.18 31.50 -2.22
CA ALA A 418 7.57 31.09 -2.34
C ALA A 418 7.86 30.30 -3.63
N LEU A 419 6.83 29.76 -4.29
CA LEU A 419 6.93 29.10 -5.59
C LEU A 419 6.15 29.90 -6.64
N HIS A 420 6.66 29.89 -7.86
CA HIS A 420 5.96 30.52 -8.98
C HIS A 420 4.57 29.89 -9.20
N PRO A 421 3.50 30.68 -9.47
CA PRO A 421 2.15 30.16 -9.66
C PRO A 421 2.02 29.06 -10.71
N LEU A 422 2.80 29.13 -11.80
CA LEU A 422 2.82 28.08 -12.82
C LEU A 422 3.41 26.75 -12.33
N ARG A 423 4.35 26.77 -11.37
CA ARG A 423 4.86 25.54 -10.74
C ARG A 423 3.75 24.89 -9.92
N TRP A 424 2.98 25.68 -9.17
CA TRP A 424 1.78 25.19 -8.47
C TRP A 424 0.75 24.61 -9.42
N LEU A 425 0.42 25.35 -10.48
CA LEU A 425 -0.55 24.90 -11.49
C LEU A 425 -0.14 23.55 -12.07
N ALA A 426 1.13 23.37 -12.45
CA ALA A 426 1.62 22.11 -12.99
C ALA A 426 1.55 20.96 -11.98
N LEU A 427 1.99 21.17 -10.73
CA LEU A 427 1.94 20.13 -9.68
C LEU A 427 0.50 19.73 -9.34
N ILE A 428 -0.41 20.70 -9.22
CA ILE A 428 -1.82 20.48 -8.94
C ILE A 428 -2.48 19.78 -10.14
N ALA A 429 -2.21 20.22 -11.37
CA ALA A 429 -2.76 19.61 -12.57
C ALA A 429 -2.36 18.13 -12.69
N MET A 430 -1.09 17.78 -12.45
CA MET A 430 -0.64 16.38 -12.43
C MET A 430 -1.38 15.56 -11.36
N LEU A 431 -1.51 16.07 -10.14
CA LEU A 431 -2.27 15.39 -9.09
C LEU A 431 -3.74 15.20 -9.45
N VAL A 432 -4.39 16.24 -10.01
CA VAL A 432 -5.81 16.19 -10.42
C VAL A 432 -6.02 15.19 -11.55
N VAL A 433 -5.16 15.19 -12.58
CA VAL A 433 -5.25 14.25 -13.69
C VAL A 433 -5.10 12.81 -13.21
N LEU A 434 -4.11 12.52 -12.35
CA LEU A 434 -3.92 11.18 -11.78
C LEU A 434 -5.07 10.77 -10.87
N PHE A 435 -5.63 11.71 -10.10
CA PHE A 435 -6.78 11.45 -9.23
C PHE A 435 -8.05 11.13 -10.04
N VAL A 436 -8.42 12.01 -10.98
CA VAL A 436 -9.62 11.84 -11.81
C VAL A 436 -9.49 10.60 -12.68
N GLY A 437 -8.33 10.39 -13.31
CA GLY A 437 -8.05 9.19 -14.10
C GLY A 437 -8.18 7.92 -13.27
N GLY A 438 -7.56 7.87 -12.08
CA GLY A 438 -7.68 6.73 -11.17
C GLY A 438 -9.12 6.47 -10.73
N ALA A 439 -9.87 7.52 -10.38
CA ALA A 439 -11.26 7.41 -9.96
C ALA A 439 -12.15 6.86 -11.09
N ILE A 440 -12.01 7.35 -12.32
CA ILE A 440 -12.76 6.85 -13.48
C ILE A 440 -12.41 5.38 -13.74
N VAL A 441 -11.12 5.02 -13.77
CA VAL A 441 -10.69 3.63 -13.99
C VAL A 441 -11.20 2.71 -12.87
N SER A 442 -11.36 3.22 -11.64
CA SER A 442 -11.94 2.46 -10.53
C SER A 442 -13.42 2.11 -10.72
N THR A 443 -14.15 2.80 -11.60
CA THR A 443 -15.55 2.48 -11.91
C THR A 443 -15.68 1.39 -12.98
N LYS A 444 -14.63 1.08 -13.75
CA LYS A 444 -14.69 0.08 -14.83
C LYS A 444 -14.89 -1.32 -14.27
N ILE A 445 -15.54 -2.21 -15.03
CA ILE A 445 -15.62 -3.66 -14.73
C ILE A 445 -14.20 -4.20 -14.38
N GLY A 446 -14.11 -5.03 -13.34
CA GLY A 446 -12.83 -5.47 -12.75
C GLY A 446 -12.13 -4.47 -11.82
N GLY A 447 -12.54 -3.20 -11.79
CA GLY A 447 -12.05 -2.17 -10.87
C GLY A 447 -12.84 -2.03 -9.56
N GLY A 448 -12.42 -1.12 -8.69
CA GLY A 448 -13.25 -0.63 -7.58
C GLY A 448 -13.34 -1.52 -6.34
N GLY A 449 -12.64 -2.67 -6.31
CA GLY A 449 -12.57 -3.55 -5.13
C GLY A 449 -11.55 -3.12 -4.06
N ASP A 450 -10.65 -2.22 -4.39
CA ASP A 450 -9.72 -1.56 -3.47
C ASP A 450 -9.18 -0.26 -4.12
N LEU A 451 -8.11 0.32 -3.57
CA LEU A 451 -7.52 1.58 -4.05
C LEU A 451 -6.46 1.41 -5.14
N HIS A 452 -6.27 0.23 -5.74
CA HIS A 452 -5.15 -0.06 -6.67
C HIS A 452 -5.12 0.85 -7.90
N ASN A 453 -6.24 1.39 -8.35
CA ASN A 453 -6.28 2.32 -9.48
C ASN A 453 -5.93 3.76 -9.09
N MET A 454 -5.82 4.06 -7.80
CA MET A 454 -5.33 5.34 -7.27
C MET A 454 -3.81 5.33 -7.01
N ASP A 455 -3.12 4.28 -7.45
CA ASP A 455 -1.71 4.03 -7.19
C ASP A 455 -0.79 5.16 -7.67
N ALA A 456 -0.92 5.58 -8.93
CA ALA A 456 -0.11 6.64 -9.51
C ALA A 456 -0.31 7.98 -8.79
N TYR A 457 -1.54 8.28 -8.40
CA TYR A 457 -1.87 9.46 -7.60
C TYR A 457 -1.20 9.41 -6.21
N LEU A 458 -1.26 8.27 -5.52
CA LEU A 458 -0.63 8.09 -4.22
C LEU A 458 0.89 8.19 -4.30
N VAL A 459 1.51 7.65 -5.36
CA VAL A 459 2.95 7.80 -5.59
C VAL A 459 3.30 9.28 -5.78
N MET A 460 2.58 10.01 -6.64
CA MET A 460 2.81 11.45 -6.84
C MET A 460 2.63 12.25 -5.55
N LEU A 461 1.58 11.97 -4.77
CA LEU A 461 1.32 12.62 -3.49
C LEU A 461 2.44 12.36 -2.49
N SER A 462 2.97 11.13 -2.43
CA SER A 462 4.08 10.79 -1.53
C SER A 462 5.38 11.49 -1.91
N VAL A 463 5.69 11.62 -3.21
CA VAL A 463 6.84 12.39 -3.71
C VAL A 463 6.70 13.87 -3.35
N LEU A 464 5.53 14.46 -3.56
CA LEU A 464 5.26 15.86 -3.20
C LEU A 464 5.43 16.09 -1.70
N ALA A 465 4.79 15.26 -0.87
CA ALA A 465 4.87 15.34 0.58
C ALA A 465 6.31 15.16 1.08
N ALA A 466 7.03 14.17 0.54
CA ALA A 466 8.43 13.92 0.87
C ALA A 466 9.33 15.11 0.51
N ALA A 467 9.14 15.73 -0.66
CA ALA A 467 9.94 16.86 -1.10
C ALA A 467 9.81 18.08 -0.17
N PHE A 468 8.59 18.42 0.25
CA PHE A 468 8.37 19.51 1.20
C PHE A 468 8.88 19.15 2.60
N TRP A 469 8.58 17.94 3.08
CA TRP A 469 9.00 17.49 4.40
C TRP A 469 10.52 17.50 4.57
N SER A 470 11.25 17.11 3.52
CA SER A 470 12.72 17.06 3.50
C SER A 470 13.41 18.36 3.08
N GLY A 471 12.63 19.41 2.76
CA GLY A 471 13.20 20.69 2.31
C GLY A 471 13.91 20.63 0.97
N ARG A 472 13.52 19.71 0.08
CA ARG A 472 14.07 19.61 -1.28
C ARG A 472 13.53 20.66 -2.24
N VAL A 473 12.40 21.25 -1.90
CA VAL A 473 11.77 22.27 -2.73
C VAL A 473 12.61 23.54 -2.74
N SER A 474 13.03 23.97 -3.91
CA SER A 474 13.73 25.24 -4.13
C SER A 474 12.73 26.36 -4.36
N ALA A 475 12.80 27.43 -3.58
CA ALA A 475 11.98 28.62 -3.77
C ALA A 475 12.52 29.54 -4.87
N GLU A 476 11.67 30.45 -5.35
CA GLU A 476 12.07 31.48 -6.34
C GLU A 476 13.03 32.52 -5.74
N SER A 477 12.89 32.82 -4.45
CA SER A 477 13.80 33.73 -3.74
C SER A 477 15.09 33.01 -3.35
N GLU A 478 16.22 33.72 -3.41
CA GLU A 478 17.51 33.23 -2.89
C GLU A 478 17.45 32.89 -1.39
N ALA A 479 16.58 33.57 -0.64
CA ALA A 479 16.27 33.21 0.73
C ALA A 479 15.45 31.91 0.74
N LYS A 480 16.12 30.78 1.02
CA LYS A 480 15.44 29.48 1.17
C LYS A 480 14.40 29.58 2.30
N PRO A 481 13.10 29.51 2.00
CA PRO A 481 12.09 29.52 3.05
C PRO A 481 12.23 28.22 3.84
N MET A 482 12.34 28.33 5.16
CA MET A 482 12.11 27.16 6.00
C MET A 482 10.63 26.82 5.89
N TRP A 483 10.29 25.63 5.38
CA TRP A 483 8.89 25.17 5.36
C TRP A 483 8.32 25.07 6.78
N GLY A 484 7.00 25.23 6.93
CA GLY A 484 6.34 25.19 8.24
C GLY A 484 6.57 23.86 8.98
N LYS A 485 6.44 23.87 10.31
CA LYS A 485 6.46 22.64 11.09
C LYS A 485 5.10 21.95 10.99
N VAL A 486 5.11 20.62 10.88
CA VAL A 486 3.90 19.80 10.92
C VAL A 486 3.58 19.43 12.37
N GLY A 487 2.33 19.64 12.78
CA GLY A 487 1.83 19.28 14.11
C GLY A 487 1.76 17.78 14.35
N TRP A 488 1.89 17.36 15.61
CA TRP A 488 1.94 15.93 15.98
C TRP A 488 0.68 15.18 15.57
N GLY A 489 -0.51 15.81 15.64
CA GLY A 489 -1.76 15.16 15.24
C GLY A 489 -1.76 14.70 13.77
N ALA A 490 -1.19 15.50 12.87
CA ALA A 490 -1.08 15.14 11.45
C ALA A 490 -0.09 13.98 11.23
N VAL A 491 1.05 14.01 11.92
CA VAL A 491 2.04 12.93 11.85
C VAL A 491 1.47 11.64 12.44
N ALA A 492 0.80 11.72 13.60
CA ALA A 492 0.16 10.56 14.23
C ALA A 492 -0.90 9.95 13.32
N ALA A 493 -1.74 10.76 12.65
CA ALA A 493 -2.68 10.26 11.65
C ALA A 493 -1.97 9.60 10.46
N GLY A 494 -0.89 10.22 9.95
CA GLY A 494 -0.07 9.68 8.86
C GLY A 494 0.68 8.39 9.22
N LEU A 495 0.79 8.05 10.51
CA LEU A 495 1.31 6.77 11.00
C LEU A 495 0.17 5.76 11.24
N LEU A 496 -0.88 6.17 11.96
CA LEU A 496 -1.98 5.31 12.39
C LEU A 496 -2.83 4.78 11.24
N ILE A 497 -3.12 5.58 10.22
CA ILE A 497 -3.93 5.13 9.08
C ILE A 497 -3.25 3.96 8.33
N PRO A 498 -1.97 4.04 7.91
CA PRO A 498 -1.26 2.88 7.35
C PRO A 498 -1.33 1.62 8.21
N LEU A 499 -1.16 1.77 9.53
CA LEU A 499 -1.25 0.64 10.44
C LEU A 499 -2.66 0.03 10.46
N GLY A 500 -3.72 0.83 10.38
CA GLY A 500 -5.10 0.33 10.31
C GLY A 500 -5.33 -0.60 9.12
N PHE A 501 -4.65 -0.36 7.99
CA PHE A 501 -4.67 -1.29 6.85
C PHE A 501 -3.78 -2.52 7.09
N ALA A 502 -2.62 -2.35 7.71
CA ALA A 502 -1.70 -3.47 7.96
C ALA A 502 -2.21 -4.47 9.02
N ILE A 503 -2.87 -3.98 10.08
CA ILE A 503 -3.30 -4.82 11.22
C ILE A 503 -4.38 -5.85 10.84
N ARG A 504 -5.11 -5.62 9.74
CA ARG A 504 -6.11 -6.56 9.22
C ARG A 504 -5.51 -7.89 8.76
N HIS A 505 -4.22 -7.88 8.42
CA HIS A 505 -3.49 -9.05 7.91
C HIS A 505 -3.08 -10.04 9.01
N ILE A 506 -3.29 -9.70 10.28
CA ILE A 506 -3.11 -10.63 11.38
C ILE A 506 -4.27 -11.65 11.34
N GLY A 507 -3.93 -12.90 11.04
CA GLY A 507 -4.81 -14.05 10.97
C GLY A 507 -4.00 -15.34 11.05
N PHE A 508 -4.65 -16.50 11.08
CA PHE A 508 -3.94 -17.77 10.93
C PHE A 508 -3.47 -17.94 9.48
N TYR A 509 -2.34 -18.61 9.28
CA TYR A 509 -1.93 -19.02 7.93
C TYR A 509 -3.03 -19.90 7.33
N PRO A 510 -3.35 -19.71 6.03
CA PRO A 510 -4.26 -20.63 5.36
C PRO A 510 -3.70 -22.05 5.44
N SER A 511 -4.49 -22.96 6.01
CA SER A 511 -4.25 -24.40 5.94
C SER A 511 -5.29 -25.03 5.03
N PHE A 512 -4.92 -26.12 4.37
CA PHE A 512 -5.84 -26.93 3.58
C PHE A 512 -5.66 -28.39 3.99
N ASP A 513 -6.72 -29.17 3.88
CA ASP A 513 -6.65 -30.61 4.09
C ASP A 513 -6.13 -31.26 2.81
N ARG A 514 -4.92 -31.82 2.91
CA ARG A 514 -4.27 -32.46 1.77
C ARG A 514 -5.04 -33.68 1.26
N SER A 515 -5.67 -34.44 2.15
CA SER A 515 -6.44 -35.63 1.77
C SER A 515 -7.70 -35.27 0.99
N ILE A 516 -8.36 -34.16 1.38
CA ILE A 516 -9.50 -33.62 0.64
C ILE A 516 -9.04 -33.10 -0.73
N ALA A 517 -7.97 -32.32 -0.78
CA ALA A 517 -7.47 -31.77 -2.03
C ALA A 517 -7.04 -32.87 -3.02
N GLU A 518 -6.36 -33.93 -2.55
CA GLU A 518 -5.98 -35.08 -3.38
C GLU A 518 -7.21 -35.84 -3.90
N LYS A 519 -8.24 -36.01 -3.06
CA LYS A 519 -9.52 -36.62 -3.48
C LYS A 519 -10.23 -35.77 -4.53
N ASP A 520 -10.27 -34.45 -4.36
CA ASP A 520 -10.91 -33.55 -5.32
C ASP A 520 -10.17 -33.55 -6.67
N ILE A 521 -8.83 -33.61 -6.67
CA ILE A 521 -8.04 -33.78 -7.89
C ILE A 521 -8.36 -35.11 -8.57
N GLN A 522 -8.49 -36.21 -7.81
CA GLN A 522 -8.87 -37.51 -8.39
C GLN A 522 -10.24 -37.47 -9.05
N LEU A 523 -11.25 -36.91 -8.37
CA LEU A 523 -12.59 -36.75 -8.92
C LEU A 523 -12.61 -35.87 -10.18
N LEU A 524 -11.80 -34.81 -10.19
CA LEU A 524 -11.61 -33.99 -11.39
C LEU A 524 -10.99 -34.84 -12.51
N GLN A 525 -9.89 -35.54 -12.27
CA GLN A 525 -9.23 -36.39 -13.27
C GLN A 525 -10.18 -37.43 -13.87
N GLU A 526 -10.96 -38.13 -13.04
CA GLU A 526 -11.96 -39.12 -13.47
C GLU A 526 -13.05 -38.49 -14.35
N SER A 527 -13.49 -37.27 -14.02
CA SER A 527 -14.53 -36.57 -14.80
C SER A 527 -14.05 -36.19 -16.20
N LEU A 528 -12.74 -36.03 -16.39
CA LEU A 528 -12.10 -35.56 -17.62
C LEU A 528 -11.83 -36.72 -18.60
N GLU A 529 -11.93 -37.98 -18.14
CA GLU A 529 -11.77 -39.19 -18.98
C GLU A 529 -12.96 -39.43 -19.93
N THR A 530 -14.04 -38.66 -19.80
CA THR A 530 -15.29 -38.82 -20.57
C THR A 530 -15.17 -38.46 -22.06
N GLY A 531 -14.02 -37.91 -22.47
CA GLY A 531 -13.68 -37.58 -23.86
C GLY A 531 -14.26 -36.24 -24.33
N GLY A 532 -13.49 -35.51 -25.15
CA GLY A 532 -13.87 -34.20 -25.70
C GLY A 532 -12.85 -33.10 -25.40
N GLU A 533 -13.04 -31.94 -26.02
CA GLU A 533 -12.28 -30.73 -25.72
C GLU A 533 -12.74 -30.14 -24.39
N ILE A 534 -11.80 -29.93 -23.46
CA ILE A 534 -12.10 -29.48 -22.10
C ILE A 534 -11.64 -28.04 -21.92
N LEU A 535 -12.62 -27.15 -21.75
CA LEU A 535 -12.39 -25.76 -21.43
C LEU A 535 -12.31 -25.54 -19.91
N PHE A 536 -11.11 -25.26 -19.40
CA PHE A 536 -10.94 -24.80 -18.02
C PHE A 536 -11.30 -23.32 -17.91
N ILE A 537 -12.47 -23.02 -17.34
CA ILE A 537 -12.91 -21.64 -17.07
C ILE A 537 -12.19 -21.06 -15.84
N THR A 538 -11.84 -21.92 -14.87
CA THR A 538 -11.06 -21.61 -13.66
C THR A 538 -10.03 -22.71 -13.39
N GLU A 539 -9.11 -22.47 -12.45
CA GLU A 539 -8.10 -23.45 -12.00
C GLU A 539 -7.12 -23.93 -13.10
N ARG A 540 -6.88 -23.13 -14.15
CA ARG A 540 -5.95 -23.43 -15.26
C ARG A 540 -4.52 -23.71 -14.81
N GLN A 541 -4.13 -23.22 -13.64
CA GLN A 541 -2.82 -23.52 -13.08
C GLN A 541 -2.65 -25.03 -12.79
N LEU A 542 -3.73 -25.81 -12.64
CA LEU A 542 -3.64 -27.26 -12.48
C LEU A 542 -3.01 -27.95 -13.69
N ILE A 543 -3.27 -27.46 -14.91
CA ILE A 543 -2.57 -27.92 -16.13
C ILE A 543 -1.13 -27.42 -16.13
N THR A 544 -0.93 -26.15 -15.78
CA THR A 544 0.37 -25.46 -15.81
C THR A 544 1.42 -26.11 -14.90
N PHE A 545 0.99 -26.73 -13.82
CA PHE A 545 1.85 -27.36 -12.81
C PHE A 545 1.71 -28.90 -12.80
N ASP A 546 1.24 -29.50 -13.90
CA ASP A 546 1.11 -30.95 -14.10
C ASP A 546 0.32 -31.66 -12.98
N VAL A 547 -0.65 -30.96 -12.37
CA VAL A 547 -1.52 -31.53 -11.33
C VAL A 547 -2.61 -32.41 -11.95
N ILE A 548 -3.11 -32.01 -13.13
CA ILE A 548 -4.02 -32.80 -13.97
C ILE A 548 -3.30 -33.16 -15.27
N ASN A 549 -3.42 -34.42 -15.68
CA ASN A 549 -2.69 -34.97 -16.82
C ASN A 549 -3.63 -35.38 -17.96
N GLY A 550 -3.07 -35.52 -19.18
CA GLY A 550 -3.79 -36.07 -20.33
C GLY A 550 -4.77 -35.12 -20.99
N ILE A 551 -4.65 -33.81 -20.73
CA ILE A 551 -5.55 -32.77 -21.28
C ILE A 551 -4.71 -31.75 -22.03
N THR A 552 -5.15 -31.41 -23.24
CA THR A 552 -4.57 -30.30 -24.01
C THR A 552 -5.21 -29.00 -23.56
N LEU A 553 -4.38 -27.98 -23.30
CA LEU A 553 -4.87 -26.66 -22.92
C LEU A 553 -5.71 -26.04 -24.05
N VAL A 554 -6.93 -25.63 -23.72
CA VAL A 554 -7.77 -24.77 -24.56
C VAL A 554 -7.53 -23.31 -24.16
N PRO A 555 -6.89 -22.49 -25.00
CA PRO A 555 -6.49 -21.13 -24.62
C PRO A 555 -7.67 -20.18 -24.44
N GLU A 556 -8.74 -20.37 -25.22
CA GLU A 556 -9.89 -19.48 -25.26
C GLU A 556 -10.56 -19.35 -23.89
N TYR A 557 -11.01 -18.14 -23.56
CA TYR A 557 -11.99 -17.86 -22.50
C TYR A 557 -11.56 -18.09 -21.03
N GLU A 558 -11.18 -17.02 -20.34
CA GLU A 558 -10.98 -17.02 -18.89
C GLU A 558 -12.16 -16.33 -18.17
N GLN A 559 -12.51 -16.82 -16.98
CA GLN A 559 -13.39 -16.08 -16.07
C GLN A 559 -12.74 -14.75 -15.70
N SER A 560 -13.30 -13.64 -16.22
CA SER A 560 -12.79 -12.27 -15.99
C SER A 560 -13.23 -11.68 -14.65
#